data_AF-A0A1G9NVH3-F1
#
_entry.id   AF-A0A1G9NVH3-F1
#
_cell.length_a   1.000
_cell.length_b   1.000
_cell.length_c   1.000
_cell.angle_alpha   90.00
_cell.angle_beta   90.00
_cell.angle_gamma   90.00
#
_symmetry.space_group_name_H-M   'P 1'
#
loop_
_entity.id
_entity.type
_entity.pdbx_description
1 polymer ?
#
loop_
_entity_poly.entity_id
_entity_poly.type
_entity_poly.pdbx_seq_one_letter_code
_entity_poly.pdbx_strand_id
1 'polypeptide(L)'
;MNIRRDFEIRFTETFQPIFLWGVGAFELALVIYTLYLEFFTGTGPSLLSTVLPLSVAIAIAWAVLSVLITLAVCGYRNHADRKKP
;
A
#
# COMPACT_ATOMS: atom_id res chain seq x y z
N MET A 1 -7.04 -16.73 27.03
CA MET A 1 -6.55 -15.70 26.09
C MET A 1 -6.66 -16.27 24.67
N ASN A 2 -7.48 -15.67 23.81
CA ASN A 2 -7.86 -16.28 22.53
C ASN A 2 -6.87 -15.86 21.45
N ILE A 3 -5.88 -16.72 21.17
CA ILE A 3 -4.72 -16.47 20.29
C ILE A 3 -5.11 -15.90 18.92
N ARG A 4 -6.33 -16.20 18.42
CA ARG A 4 -6.87 -15.65 17.18
C ARG A 4 -7.16 -14.15 17.26
N ARG A 5 -7.77 -13.68 18.35
CA ARG A 5 -8.08 -12.26 18.56
C ARG A 5 -6.82 -11.43 18.74
N ASP A 6 -5.85 -11.93 19.50
CA ASP A 6 -4.58 -11.21 19.73
C ASP A 6 -3.78 -10.99 18.44
N PHE A 7 -3.79 -11.97 17.52
CA PHE A 7 -3.13 -11.82 16.22
C PHE A 7 -3.87 -10.84 15.31
N GLU A 8 -5.20 -10.92 15.25
CA GLU A 8 -6.03 -10.04 14.42
C GLU A 8 -5.92 -8.59 14.86
N ILE A 9 -5.88 -8.34 16.18
CA ILE A 9 -5.62 -7.02 16.77
C ILE A 9 -4.22 -6.53 16.38
N ARG A 10 -3.16 -7.32 16.61
CA ARG A 10 -1.78 -6.92 16.27
C ARG A 10 -1.56 -6.69 14.77
N PHE A 11 -2.16 -7.54 13.94
CA PHE A 11 -2.11 -7.37 12.49
C PHE A 11 -2.80 -6.07 12.09
N THR A 12 -3.99 -5.81 12.61
CA THR A 12 -4.73 -4.57 12.31
C THR A 12 -3.97 -3.34 12.80
N GLU A 13 -3.47 -3.36 14.04
CA GLU A 13 -2.67 -2.25 14.61
C GLU A 13 -1.40 -1.95 13.82
N THR A 14 -0.76 -2.96 13.24
CA THR A 14 0.48 -2.76 12.46
C THR A 14 0.16 -2.39 11.02
N PHE A 15 -0.82 -3.07 10.40
CA PHE A 15 -1.10 -2.96 8.98
C PHE A 15 -1.97 -1.74 8.64
N GLN A 16 -2.88 -1.34 9.53
CA GLN A 16 -3.73 -0.17 9.35
C GLN A 16 -2.94 1.14 9.18
N PRO A 17 -1.97 1.49 10.05
CA PRO A 17 -1.18 2.71 9.85
C PRO A 17 -0.29 2.61 8.60
N ILE A 18 0.30 1.45 8.31
CA ILE A 18 1.10 1.24 7.09
C ILE A 18 0.23 1.37 5.83
N PHE A 19 -1.00 0.87 5.86
CA PHE A 19 -1.94 0.97 4.75
C PHE A 19 -2.37 2.41 4.50
N LEU A 20 -2.71 3.15 5.57
CA LEU A 20 -3.07 4.57 5.52
C LEU A 20 -1.91 5.46 5.06
N TRP A 21 -0.70 5.24 5.58
CA TRP A 21 0.48 6.03 5.22
C TRP A 21 1.11 5.60 3.90
N GLY A 22 0.96 4.34 3.50
CA GLY A 22 1.63 3.77 2.34
C GLY A 22 1.23 4.47 1.05
N VAL A 23 -0.08 4.58 0.78
CA VAL A 23 -0.58 5.33 -0.40
C VAL A 23 -0.05 6.76 -0.39
N GLY A 24 -0.17 7.44 0.75
CA GLY A 24 0.29 8.82 0.90
C GLY A 24 1.78 8.99 0.64
N ALA A 25 2.62 8.03 1.05
CA ALA A 25 4.05 8.05 0.78
C ALA A 25 4.37 7.87 -0.72
N PHE A 26 3.66 6.98 -1.40
CA PHE A 26 3.82 6.81 -2.86
C PHE A 26 3.32 8.02 -3.64
N GLU A 27 2.19 8.62 -3.25
CA GLU A 27 1.71 9.85 -3.86
C GLU A 27 2.66 11.02 -3.61
N LEU A 28 3.18 11.16 -2.39
CA LEU A 28 4.17 12.20 -2.08
C LEU A 28 5.44 12.02 -2.93
N ALA A 29 5.94 10.80 -3.06
CA ALA A 29 7.11 10.50 -3.89
C ALA A 29 6.85 10.84 -5.37
N LEU A 30 5.64 10.55 -5.87
CA LEU A 30 5.24 10.88 -7.22
C LEU A 30 5.17 12.40 -7.43
N VAL A 31 4.58 13.14 -6.49
CA VAL A 31 4.53 14.61 -6.51
C VAL A 31 5.93 15.20 -6.51
N ILE A 32 6.82 14.74 -5.63
CA ILE A 32 8.22 15.18 -5.56
C ILE A 32 8.94 14.88 -6.87
N TYR A 33 8.76 13.69 -7.43
CA TYR A 33 9.36 13.31 -8.71
C TYR A 33 8.88 14.20 -9.86
N THR A 34 7.58 14.52 -9.89
CA THR A 34 7.02 15.39 -10.92
C THR A 34 7.47 16.83 -10.76
N LEU A 35 7.55 17.34 -9.53
CA LEU A 35 8.12 18.66 -9.26
C LEU A 35 9.59 18.70 -9.68
N TYR A 36 10.38 17.68 -9.35
CA TYR A 36 11.78 17.58 -9.75
C TYR A 36 11.93 17.62 -11.27
N LEU A 37 11.16 16.81 -12.00
CA LEU A 37 11.15 16.84 -13.46
C LEU A 37 10.78 18.23 -13.98
N GLU A 38 9.72 18.84 -13.45
CA GLU A 38 9.28 20.18 -13.85
C GLU A 38 10.37 21.24 -13.67
N PHE A 39 11.09 21.21 -12.55
CA PHE A 39 12.22 22.10 -12.27
C PHE A 39 13.43 21.86 -13.21
N PHE A 40 13.68 20.62 -13.64
CA PHE A 40 14.85 20.28 -14.45
C PHE A 40 14.61 20.33 -15.97
N THR A 41 13.42 19.97 -16.45
CA THR A 41 13.10 19.94 -17.88
C THR A 41 12.47 21.23 -18.40
N GLY A 42 12.08 22.16 -17.50
CA GLY A 42 11.50 23.46 -17.87
C GLY A 42 10.14 23.37 -18.57
N THR A 43 9.55 22.17 -18.60
CA THR A 43 8.24 21.92 -19.21
C THR A 43 7.14 22.31 -18.23
N GLY A 44 6.52 23.48 -18.45
CA GLY A 44 5.28 23.88 -17.78
C GLY A 44 4.05 23.03 -18.17
N PRO A 45 2.83 23.45 -17.78
CA PRO A 45 1.84 22.73 -16.97
C PRO A 45 1.10 21.58 -17.69
N SER A 46 1.84 20.59 -18.20
CA SER A 46 1.27 19.39 -18.83
C SER A 46 1.26 18.15 -17.93
N LEU A 47 1.90 18.24 -16.75
CA LEU A 47 2.10 17.11 -15.85
C LEU A 47 0.82 16.62 -15.16
N LEU A 48 -0.21 17.45 -14.97
CA LEU A 48 -1.51 17.00 -14.42
C LEU A 48 -2.13 15.86 -15.24
N SER A 49 -1.98 15.90 -16.57
CA SER A 49 -2.50 14.85 -17.46
C SER A 49 -1.77 13.51 -17.30
N THR A 50 -0.51 13.54 -16.86
CA THR A 50 0.33 12.36 -16.66
C THR A 50 0.31 11.89 -15.20
N VAL A 51 0.18 12.81 -14.26
CA VAL A 51 0.19 12.58 -12.81
C VAL A 51 -1.09 11.91 -12.34
N LEU A 52 -2.26 12.36 -12.82
CA LEU A 52 -3.54 11.76 -12.41
C LEU A 52 -3.62 10.26 -12.75
N PRO A 53 -3.37 9.82 -13.99
CA PRO A 53 -3.40 8.40 -14.33
C PRO A 53 -2.39 7.58 -13.53
N LEU A 54 -1.22 8.16 -13.24
CA LEU A 54 -0.13 7.46 -12.56
C LEU A 54 -0.37 7.36 -11.04
N SER A 55 -0.98 8.39 -10.42
CA SER A 55 -1.50 8.31 -9.04
C SER A 55 -2.60 7.24 -8.94
N VAL A 56 -3.56 7.23 -9.87
CA VAL A 56 -4.62 6.20 -9.88
C VAL A 56 -4.03 4.79 -10.04
N ALA A 57 -3.05 4.62 -10.92
CA ALA A 57 -2.37 3.34 -11.10
C ALA A 57 -1.64 2.88 -9.82
N ILE A 58 -0.99 3.81 -9.11
CA ILE A 58 -0.35 3.53 -7.82
C ILE A 58 -1.38 3.14 -6.76
N ALA A 59 -2.50 3.86 -6.67
CA ALA A 59 -3.56 3.55 -5.72
C ALA A 59 -4.13 2.14 -5.96
N ILE A 60 -4.36 1.77 -7.23
CA ILE A 60 -4.81 0.42 -7.60
C ILE A 60 -3.74 -0.62 -7.25
N ALA A 61 -2.48 -0.38 -7.62
CA ALA A 61 -1.38 -1.29 -7.33
C ALA A 61 -1.22 -1.53 -5.82
N TRP A 62 -1.31 -0.47 -5.01
CA TRP A 62 -1.24 -0.55 -3.56
C TRP A 62 -2.43 -1.30 -2.94
N ALA A 63 -3.64 -1.06 -3.45
CA ALA A 63 -4.84 -1.78 -3.02
C ALA A 63 -4.70 -3.30 -3.29
N VAL A 64 -4.25 -3.67 -4.49
CA VAL A 64 -4.02 -5.08 -4.86
C VAL A 64 -2.94 -5.71 -3.98
N LEU A 65 -1.81 -5.01 -3.79
CA LEU A 65 -0.72 -5.49 -2.93
C LEU A 65 -1.21 -5.75 -1.50
N SER A 66 -2.02 -4.84 -0.97
CA SER A 66 -2.54 -4.95 0.39
C SER A 66 -3.48 -6.14 0.56
N VAL A 67 -4.37 -6.37 -0.40
CA VAL A 67 -5.23 -7.56 -0.44
C VAL A 67 -4.39 -8.84 -0.52
N LEU A 68 -3.35 -8.88 -1.36
CA LEU A 68 -2.45 -10.03 -1.47
C LEU A 68 -1.73 -10.32 -0.16
N ILE A 69 -1.26 -9.29 0.55
CA ILE A 69 -0.60 -9.48 1.85
C ILE A 69 -1.61 -10.02 2.87
N THR A 70 -2.82 -9.46 2.95
CA THR A 70 -3.87 -9.97 3.84
C THR A 70 -4.21 -11.43 3.52
N LEU A 71 -4.33 -11.78 2.24
CA LEU A 71 -4.59 -13.16 1.80
C LEU A 71 -3.43 -14.09 2.14
N ALA A 72 -2.18 -13.68 1.93
CA ALA A 72 -1.00 -14.48 2.25
C ALA A 72 -0.92 -14.77 3.76
N VAL A 73 -1.19 -13.75 4.60
CA VAL A 73 -1.21 -13.88 6.07
C VAL A 73 -2.34 -14.82 6.51
N CYS A 74 -3.56 -14.65 5.98
CA CYS A 74 -4.69 -15.53 6.26
C CYS A 74 -4.45 -16.96 5.78
N GLY A 75 -3.86 -17.13 4.60
CA GLY A 75 -3.51 -18.42 4.02
C GLY A 75 -2.45 -19.16 4.83
N TYR A 76 -1.37 -18.46 5.22
CA TYR A 76 -0.34 -19.01 6.10
C TYR A 76 -0.93 -19.43 7.46
N ARG A 77 -1.85 -18.64 8.02
CA ARG A 77 -2.56 -18.97 9.27
C ARG A 77 -3.41 -20.23 9.12
N ASN A 78 -4.23 -20.34 8.08
CA ASN A 78 -5.04 -21.54 7.84
C ASN A 78 -4.17 -22.80 7.63
N HIS A 79 -3.01 -22.65 6.98
CA HIS A 79 -2.10 -23.76 6.78
C HIS A 79 -1.36 -24.17 8.08
N ALA A 80 -1.05 -23.21 8.95
CA ALA A 80 -0.46 -23.47 10.26
C ALA A 80 -1.45 -24.14 11.22
N ASP A 81 -2.72 -23.73 11.22
CA ASP A 81 -3.77 -24.29 12.09
C ASP A 81 -4.13 -25.73 11.68
N ARG A 82 -4.08 -26.06 10.38
CA ARG A 82 -4.28 -27.43 9.87
C ARG A 82 -3.15 -28.41 10.22
N LYS A 83 -1.99 -27.92 10.68
CA LYS A 83 -0.84 -28.76 11.07
C LYS A 83 -0.79 -29.07 12.58
N LYS A 84 -1.72 -28.56 13.39
CA LYS A 84 -1.85 -29.00 14.79
C LYS A 84 -2.62 -30.33 14.83
N PRO A 85 -2.05 -31.40 15.42
CA PRO A 85 -2.74 -32.67 15.62
C PRO A 85 -3.90 -32.54 16.61
#